data_AF-T2STP3-F1
#
_entry.id   AF-T2STP3-F1
#
_cell.length_a   1.000
_cell.length_b   1.000
_cell.length_c   1.000
_cell.angle_alpha   90.00
_cell.angle_beta   90.00
_cell.angle_gamma   90.00
#
_symmetry.space_group_name_H-M   'P 1'
#
loop_
_entity.id
_entity.type
_entity.pdbx_description
1 polymer ?
#
loop_
_entity_poly.entity_id
_entity_poly.type
_entity_poly.pdbx_seq_one_letter_code
_entity_poly.pdbx_strand_id
1 'polypeptide(L)'
;MQDLKHFKNDITLILSKERLAAYDSLEQYKENLKLIASITPKISNLEIYLRNALDHCLTQIKGSEWVFNESALTPLIKELKEKKKEITHSLILSKMSLGAVIRLIFCYKLEGVVLDLRAYRFRAYYHENKDTLLIKSKKRLLYNYIKAHIALNLLWTIRNRAYHWENLLKIQP
;
A
#
# COMPACT_ATOMS: atom_id res chain seq x y z
N MET A 1 1.03 39.62 9.76
CA MET A 1 2.08 38.68 9.28
C MET A 1 2.95 38.10 10.41
N GLN A 2 2.97 38.73 11.60
CA GLN A 2 3.66 38.26 12.82
C GLN A 2 3.10 36.90 13.31
N ASP A 3 1.80 36.66 13.15
CA ASP A 3 1.13 35.40 13.53
C ASP A 3 1.64 34.19 12.74
N LEU A 4 2.00 34.41 11.47
CA LEU A 4 2.57 33.34 10.64
C LEU A 4 4.00 32.98 11.07
N LYS A 5 4.74 33.93 11.64
CA LYS A 5 6.08 33.68 12.19
C LYS A 5 6.01 32.82 13.45
N HIS A 6 5.03 33.07 14.32
CA HIS A 6 4.76 32.22 15.48
C HIS A 6 4.31 30.82 15.05
N PHE A 7 3.31 30.73 14.15
CA PHE A 7 2.78 29.46 13.64
C PHE A 7 3.86 28.55 13.05
N LYS A 8 4.77 29.09 12.22
CA LYS A 8 5.84 28.31 11.56
C LYS A 8 6.90 27.78 12.52
N ASN A 9 7.01 28.35 13.72
CA ASN A 9 8.03 27.98 14.69
C ASN A 9 7.48 27.04 15.79
N ASP A 10 6.16 26.84 15.85
CA ASP A 10 5.53 25.97 16.82
C ASP A 10 5.02 24.69 16.14
N ILE A 11 5.72 23.59 16.38
CA ILE A 11 5.39 22.28 15.83
C ILE A 11 3.99 21.79 16.26
N THR A 12 3.49 22.23 17.42
CA THR A 12 2.16 21.84 17.90
C THR A 12 1.05 22.51 17.09
N LEU A 13 1.28 23.74 16.64
CA LEU A 13 0.39 24.45 15.73
C LEU A 13 0.46 23.87 14.32
N ILE A 14 1.67 23.50 13.85
CA ILE A 14 1.85 22.85 12.54
C ILE A 14 1.10 21.51 12.47
N LEU A 15 1.19 20.70 13.53
CA LEU A 15 0.57 19.38 13.55
C LEU A 15 -0.94 19.43 13.79
N SER A 16 -1.46 20.48 14.43
CA SER A 16 -2.80 20.58 15.01
C SER A 16 -3.01 19.70 16.24
N LYS A 17 -3.96 20.09 17.09
CA LYS A 17 -4.33 19.34 18.31
C LYS A 17 -4.88 17.96 18.00
N GLU A 18 -5.72 17.84 16.97
CA GLU A 18 -6.35 16.58 16.58
C GLU A 18 -5.31 15.55 16.15
N ARG A 19 -4.29 15.97 15.40
CA ARG A 19 -3.22 15.07 14.98
C ARG A 19 -2.35 14.63 16.15
N LEU A 20 -2.06 15.55 17.07
CA LEU A 20 -1.31 15.24 18.29
C LEU A 20 -2.07 14.28 19.21
N ALA A 21 -3.40 14.36 19.26
CA ALA A 21 -4.23 13.44 20.05
C ALA A 21 -4.12 11.97 19.60
N ALA A 22 -3.62 11.71 18.39
CA ALA A 22 -3.30 10.36 17.93
C ALA A 22 -1.97 9.81 18.47
N TYR A 23 -1.22 10.61 19.24
CA TYR A 23 0.07 10.26 19.83
C TYR A 23 0.09 10.53 21.33
N ASP A 24 0.82 9.71 22.10
CA ASP A 24 0.99 9.90 23.54
C ASP A 24 1.93 11.09 23.84
N SER A 25 2.83 11.41 22.92
CA SER A 25 3.77 12.53 23.05
C SER A 25 4.34 12.97 21.70
N LEU A 26 4.94 14.18 21.69
CA LEU A 26 5.70 14.66 20.53
C LEU A 26 6.91 13.75 20.21
N GLU A 27 7.48 13.09 21.22
CA GLU A 27 8.58 12.15 20.99
C GLU A 27 8.10 10.88 20.27
N GLN A 28 6.93 10.35 20.64
CA GLN A 28 6.30 9.25 19.91
C GLN A 28 6.00 9.64 18.45
N TYR A 29 5.57 10.88 18.19
CA TYR A 29 5.42 11.38 16.82
C TYR A 29 6.74 11.34 16.03
N LYS A 30 7.86 11.77 16.63
CA LYS A 30 9.19 11.70 15.99
C LYS A 30 9.63 10.26 15.75
N GLU A 31 9.41 9.35 16.69
CA GLU A 31 9.70 7.92 16.52
C GLU A 31 8.86 7.31 15.39
N ASN A 32 7.59 7.70 15.27
CA ASN A 32 6.76 7.31 14.14
C ASN A 32 7.33 7.80 12.79
N LEU A 33 7.83 9.04 12.73
CA LEU A 33 8.51 9.54 11.52
C LEU A 33 9.78 8.76 11.19
N LYS A 34 10.60 8.42 12.20
CA LYS A 34 11.79 7.57 12.01
C LYS A 34 11.41 6.19 11.47
N LEU A 35 10.34 5.60 11.99
CA LEU A 35 9.80 4.33 11.48
C LEU A 35 9.38 4.48 10.02
N ILE A 36 8.57 5.48 9.67
CA ILE A 36 8.15 5.77 8.29
C ILE A 36 9.36 5.90 7.36
N ALA A 37 10.36 6.69 7.77
CA ALA A 37 11.59 6.87 7.00
C ALA A 37 12.32 5.53 6.77
N SER A 38 12.41 4.69 7.80
CA SER A 38 13.12 3.40 7.72
C SER A 38 12.43 2.37 6.80
N ILE A 39 11.09 2.39 6.73
CA ILE A 39 10.32 1.40 5.94
C ILE A 39 10.06 1.87 4.51
N THR A 40 10.16 3.18 4.25
CA THR A 40 9.87 3.79 2.93
C THR A 40 10.60 3.10 1.77
N PRO A 41 11.92 2.83 1.84
CA PRO A 41 12.61 2.13 0.76
C PRO A 41 12.05 0.73 0.47
N LYS A 42 11.64 0.00 1.52
CA LYS A 42 11.06 -1.35 1.38
C LYS A 42 9.69 -1.30 0.71
N ILE A 43 8.85 -0.34 1.12
CA ILE A 43 7.53 -0.11 0.51
C ILE A 43 7.69 0.26 -0.97
N SER A 44 8.66 1.14 -1.29
CA SER A 44 8.94 1.53 -2.67
C SER A 44 9.33 0.34 -3.55
N ASN A 45 10.23 -0.52 -3.06
CA ASN A 45 10.63 -1.73 -3.78
C ASN A 45 9.45 -2.68 -4.00
N LEU A 46 8.60 -2.88 -2.99
CA LEU A 46 7.40 -3.70 -3.12
C LEU A 46 6.39 -3.11 -4.11
N GLU A 47 6.18 -1.79 -4.11
CA GLU A 47 5.28 -1.12 -5.04
C GLU A 47 5.76 -1.29 -6.50
N ILE A 48 7.06 -1.12 -6.76
CA ILE A 48 7.66 -1.33 -8.08
C ILE A 48 7.53 -2.81 -8.49
N TYR A 49 7.87 -3.73 -7.59
CA TYR A 49 7.76 -5.17 -7.85
C TYR A 49 6.33 -5.58 -8.22
N LEU A 50 5.34 -5.20 -7.41
CA LEU A 50 3.96 -5.58 -7.62
C LEU A 50 3.39 -5.03 -8.93
N ARG A 51 3.77 -3.80 -9.29
CA ARG A 51 3.39 -3.19 -10.57
C ARG A 51 3.96 -3.98 -11.75
N ASN A 52 5.24 -4.33 -11.70
CA ASN A 52 5.89 -5.08 -12.77
C ASN A 52 5.38 -6.53 -12.84
N ALA A 53 5.11 -7.17 -11.70
CA ALA A 53 4.53 -8.50 -11.63
C ALA A 53 3.11 -8.53 -12.21
N LEU A 54 2.28 -7.53 -11.87
CA LEU A 54 0.95 -7.34 -12.45
C LEU A 54 1.04 -7.17 -13.96
N ASP A 55 1.91 -6.29 -14.44
CA ASP A 55 2.10 -6.04 -15.86
C ASP A 55 2.53 -7.31 -16.62
N HIS A 56 3.51 -8.04 -16.08
CA HIS A 56 3.93 -9.31 -16.64
C HIS A 56 2.75 -10.27 -16.75
N CYS A 57 1.97 -10.46 -15.68
CA CYS A 57 0.83 -11.37 -15.68
C CYS A 57 -0.24 -10.95 -16.70
N LEU A 58 -0.64 -9.69 -16.71
CA LEU A 58 -1.72 -9.21 -17.58
C LEU A 58 -1.31 -9.12 -19.04
N THR A 59 -0.03 -8.85 -19.33
CA THR A 59 0.51 -8.94 -20.68
C THR A 59 0.38 -10.36 -21.25
N GLN A 60 0.60 -11.39 -20.43
CA GLN A 60 0.41 -12.78 -20.87
C GLN A 60 -1.07 -13.14 -21.06
N ILE A 61 -1.97 -12.60 -20.23
CA ILE A 61 -3.40 -12.97 -20.26
C ILE A 61 -4.17 -12.18 -21.33
N LYS A 62 -3.81 -10.92 -21.57
CA LYS A 62 -4.58 -9.96 -22.37
C LYS A 62 -3.80 -9.28 -23.49
N GLY A 63 -2.48 -9.50 -23.57
CA GLY A 63 -1.59 -8.79 -24.50
C GLY A 63 -1.05 -7.47 -23.94
N SER A 64 -0.08 -6.88 -24.64
CA SER A 64 0.65 -5.66 -24.21
C SER A 64 -0.24 -4.43 -24.06
N GLU A 65 -1.38 -4.40 -24.77
CA GLU A 65 -2.28 -3.25 -24.76
C GLU A 65 -3.27 -3.27 -23.58
N TRP A 66 -3.14 -4.23 -22.65
CA TRP A 66 -4.09 -4.39 -21.54
C TRP A 66 -4.26 -3.09 -20.72
N VAL A 67 -3.17 -2.34 -20.53
CA VAL A 67 -3.17 -1.11 -19.73
C VAL A 67 -4.05 -0.02 -20.33
N PHE A 68 -4.14 0.06 -21.65
CA PHE A 68 -4.98 1.05 -22.33
C PHE A 68 -6.46 0.68 -22.30
N ASN A 69 -6.75 -0.61 -22.18
CA ASN A 69 -8.11 -1.17 -22.24
C ASN A 69 -8.72 -1.41 -20.85
N GLU A 70 -7.94 -1.23 -19.77
CA GLU A 70 -8.40 -1.44 -18.41
C GLU A 70 -9.27 -0.27 -17.93
N SER A 71 -10.56 -0.52 -17.70
CA SER A 71 -11.53 0.52 -17.36
C SER A 71 -11.17 1.24 -16.06
N ALA A 72 -10.57 0.53 -15.09
CA ALA A 72 -10.08 1.09 -13.84
C ALA A 72 -8.98 2.15 -14.02
N LEU A 73 -8.30 2.18 -15.17
CA LEU A 73 -7.23 3.13 -15.49
C LEU A 73 -7.71 4.32 -16.33
N THR A 74 -8.98 4.32 -16.78
CA THR A 74 -9.56 5.41 -17.59
C THR A 74 -9.34 6.81 -16.98
N PRO A 75 -9.57 7.05 -15.67
CA PRO A 75 -9.35 8.37 -15.08
C PRO A 75 -7.89 8.82 -15.17
N LEU A 76 -6.95 7.89 -14.90
CA LEU A 76 -5.52 8.15 -14.98
C LEU A 76 -5.10 8.45 -16.42
N ILE A 77 -5.56 7.66 -17.39
CA ILE A 77 -5.25 7.85 -18.81
C ILE A 77 -5.77 9.20 -19.30
N LYS A 78 -6.97 9.61 -18.87
CA LYS A 78 -7.54 10.92 -19.22
C LYS A 78 -6.67 12.06 -18.66
N GLU A 79 -6.31 11.99 -17.38
CA GLU A 79 -5.45 12.99 -16.73
C GLU A 79 -4.08 13.10 -17.43
N LEU A 80 -3.50 11.97 -17.83
CA LEU A 80 -2.22 11.96 -18.54
C LEU A 80 -2.33 12.56 -19.95
N LYS A 81 -3.45 12.35 -20.65
CA LYS A 81 -3.73 12.89 -22.00
C LYS A 81 -3.84 14.41 -21.98
N GLU A 82 -4.39 14.97 -20.90
CA GLU A 82 -4.47 16.42 -20.71
C GLU A 82 -3.09 17.06 -20.50
N LYS A 83 -2.13 16.32 -19.93
CA LYS A 83 -0.80 16.83 -19.56
C LYS A 83 0.31 16.50 -20.56
N LYS A 84 0.14 15.47 -21.40
CA LYS A 84 1.18 14.93 -22.30
C LYS A 84 0.60 14.65 -23.69
N LYS A 85 1.38 14.97 -24.72
CA LYS A 85 1.00 14.72 -26.13
C LYS A 85 0.92 13.24 -26.47
N GLU A 86 1.77 12.41 -25.86
CA GLU A 86 1.84 10.97 -26.12
C GLU A 86 1.78 10.20 -24.80
N ILE A 87 0.95 9.16 -24.76
CA ILE A 87 0.87 8.24 -23.63
C ILE A 87 1.48 6.92 -24.04
N THR A 88 2.49 6.49 -23.28
CA THR A 88 3.13 5.19 -23.45
C THR A 88 2.67 4.20 -22.37
N HIS A 89 2.83 2.91 -22.66
CA HIS A 89 2.57 1.83 -21.70
C HIS A 89 3.34 2.03 -20.38
N SER A 90 4.64 2.30 -20.48
CA SER A 90 5.52 2.54 -19.32
C SER A 90 5.11 3.77 -18.50
N LEU A 91 4.63 4.83 -19.15
CA LEU A 91 4.15 6.02 -18.46
C LEU A 91 2.95 5.69 -17.58
N ILE A 92 1.94 4.98 -18.12
CA ILE A 92 0.75 4.61 -17.35
C ILE A 92 1.14 3.72 -16.17
N LEU A 93 1.97 2.70 -16.41
CA LEU A 93 2.47 1.83 -15.33
C LEU A 93 3.14 2.67 -14.23
N SER A 94 4.11 3.52 -14.57
CA SER A 94 4.86 4.33 -13.61
C SER A 94 3.98 5.28 -12.77
N LYS A 95 2.81 5.66 -13.29
CA LYS A 95 1.85 6.56 -12.62
C LYS A 95 0.72 5.82 -11.91
N MET A 96 0.63 4.50 -12.08
CA MET A 96 -0.35 3.68 -11.40
C MET A 96 -0.06 3.65 -9.90
N SER A 97 -1.05 4.06 -9.09
CA SER A 97 -0.93 4.02 -7.64
C SER A 97 -0.90 2.58 -7.12
N LEU A 98 -0.25 2.35 -5.98
CA LEU A 98 -0.29 1.04 -5.31
C LEU A 98 -1.72 0.53 -5.09
N GLY A 99 -2.65 1.43 -4.77
CA GLY A 99 -4.06 1.07 -4.59
C GLY A 99 -4.69 0.52 -5.88
N ALA A 100 -4.39 1.11 -7.04
CA ALA A 100 -4.85 0.59 -8.33
C ALA A 100 -4.19 -0.76 -8.66
N VAL A 101 -2.88 -0.90 -8.42
CA VAL A 101 -2.14 -2.16 -8.61
C VAL A 101 -2.77 -3.29 -7.78
N ILE A 102 -2.97 -3.08 -6.49
CA ILE A 102 -3.55 -4.11 -5.59
C ILE A 102 -4.98 -4.45 -5.98
N ARG A 103 -5.80 -3.46 -6.34
CA ARG A 103 -7.17 -3.71 -6.82
C ARG A 103 -7.17 -4.58 -8.06
N LEU A 104 -6.30 -4.31 -9.04
CA LEU A 104 -6.20 -5.12 -10.25
C LEU A 104 -5.72 -6.54 -9.94
N ILE A 105 -4.73 -6.70 -9.05
CA ILE A 105 -4.30 -8.03 -8.57
C ILE A 105 -5.50 -8.82 -8.02
N PHE A 106 -6.35 -8.19 -7.20
CA PHE A 106 -7.55 -8.83 -6.66
C PHE A 106 -8.61 -9.13 -7.72
N CYS A 107 -8.89 -8.18 -8.63
CA CYS A 107 -9.85 -8.37 -9.72
C CYS A 107 -9.49 -9.58 -10.60
N TYR A 108 -8.21 -9.78 -10.86
CA TYR A 108 -7.70 -10.89 -11.69
C TYR A 108 -7.29 -12.12 -10.88
N LYS A 109 -7.53 -12.15 -9.55
CA LYS A 109 -7.19 -13.26 -8.65
C LYS A 109 -5.72 -13.68 -8.72
N LEU A 110 -4.83 -12.70 -8.84
CA LEU A 110 -3.39 -12.91 -9.03
C LEU A 110 -2.61 -12.95 -7.71
N GLU A 111 -3.26 -12.87 -6.54
CA GLU A 111 -2.57 -12.71 -5.24
C GLU A 111 -1.51 -13.78 -5.02
N GLY A 112 -1.88 -15.05 -5.20
CA GLY A 112 -0.97 -16.17 -4.99
C GLY A 112 0.07 -16.36 -6.09
N VAL A 113 -0.06 -15.65 -7.21
CA VAL A 113 0.89 -15.65 -8.33
C VAL A 113 1.95 -14.58 -8.11
N VAL A 114 1.52 -13.37 -7.72
CA VAL A 114 2.42 -12.23 -7.49
C VAL A 114 3.13 -12.29 -6.15
N LEU A 115 2.62 -13.06 -5.18
CA LEU A 115 3.26 -13.25 -3.89
C LEU A 115 3.14 -14.71 -3.44
N ASP A 116 4.29 -15.38 -3.26
CA ASP A 116 4.36 -16.70 -2.66
C ASP A 116 4.75 -16.61 -1.18
N LEU A 117 3.76 -16.84 -0.32
CA LEU A 117 3.86 -16.83 1.13
C LEU A 117 3.65 -18.23 1.73
N ARG A 118 3.78 -19.31 0.95
CA ARG A 118 3.59 -20.69 1.45
C ARG A 118 4.50 -21.00 2.64
N ALA A 119 5.77 -20.61 2.55
CA ALA A 119 6.78 -20.85 3.58
C ALA A 119 6.59 -19.99 4.85
N TYR A 120 5.78 -18.92 4.78
CA TYR A 120 5.66 -17.95 5.85
C TYR A 120 4.57 -18.35 6.85
N ARG A 121 4.90 -18.36 8.15
CA ARG A 121 3.93 -18.53 9.24
C ARG A 121 3.62 -17.18 9.86
N PHE A 122 2.38 -16.72 9.77
CA PHE A 122 1.96 -15.41 10.27
C PHE A 122 2.10 -15.30 11.79
N ARG A 123 1.97 -16.43 12.51
CA ARG A 123 2.22 -16.48 13.96
C ARG A 123 3.68 -16.16 14.33
N ALA A 124 4.63 -16.37 13.41
CA ALA A 124 6.03 -16.01 13.65
C ALA A 124 6.26 -14.48 13.66
N TYR A 125 5.33 -13.70 13.11
CA TYR A 125 5.41 -12.24 13.04
C TYR A 125 4.59 -11.55 14.14
N TYR A 126 3.54 -12.20 14.65
CA TYR A 126 2.76 -11.73 15.79
C TYR A 126 2.02 -12.89 16.44
N HIS A 127 2.13 -13.02 17.77
CA HIS A 127 1.70 -14.22 18.50
C HIS A 127 0.18 -14.49 18.41
N GLU A 128 -0.65 -13.45 18.27
CA GLU A 128 -2.11 -13.60 18.12
C GLU A 128 -2.54 -13.95 16.68
N ASN A 129 -1.64 -13.84 15.70
CA ASN A 129 -1.94 -14.27 14.34
C ASN A 129 -2.23 -15.79 14.29
N LYS A 130 -3.11 -16.16 13.37
CA LYS A 130 -3.49 -17.55 13.13
C LYS A 130 -2.99 -17.99 11.77
N ASP A 131 -2.33 -19.15 11.74
CA ASP A 131 -1.95 -19.83 10.49
C ASP A 131 -3.06 -20.76 9.97
N THR A 132 -4.22 -20.75 10.63
CA THR A 132 -5.34 -21.64 10.32
C THR A 132 -6.67 -20.89 10.27
N LEU A 133 -7.55 -21.33 9.37
CA LEU A 133 -8.96 -20.95 9.33
C LEU A 133 -9.84 -22.11 9.80
N LEU A 134 -10.95 -21.79 10.45
CA LEU A 134 -11.98 -22.76 10.81
C LEU A 134 -13.03 -22.78 9.69
N ILE A 135 -13.11 -23.89 8.95
CA ILE A 135 -14.11 -24.08 7.87
C ILE A 135 -14.90 -25.33 8.19
N LYS A 136 -16.22 -25.20 8.36
CA LYS A 136 -17.12 -26.31 8.73
C LYS A 136 -16.58 -27.10 9.95
N SER A 137 -16.19 -26.37 11.00
CA SER A 137 -15.60 -26.93 12.24
C SER A 137 -14.26 -27.67 12.08
N LYS A 138 -13.65 -27.66 10.89
CA LYS A 138 -12.31 -28.22 10.64
C LYS A 138 -11.29 -27.10 10.53
N LYS A 139 -10.20 -27.21 11.29
CA LYS A 139 -9.04 -26.31 11.16
C LYS A 139 -8.27 -26.67 9.89
N ARG A 140 -8.05 -25.69 9.03
CA ARG A 140 -7.22 -25.81 7.81
C ARG A 140 -6.14 -24.76 7.82
N LEU A 141 -4.96 -25.08 7.31
CA LEU A 141 -3.89 -24.11 7.11
C LEU A 141 -4.33 -23.02 6.13
N LEU A 142 -3.82 -21.81 6.32
CA LEU A 142 -4.02 -20.72 5.36
C LEU A 142 -3.40 -21.07 4.00
N TYR A 143 -4.22 -21.04 2.96
CA TYR A 143 -3.77 -21.18 1.58
C TYR A 143 -2.93 -19.97 1.15
N ASN A 144 -2.04 -20.16 0.16
CA ASN A 144 -1.13 -19.11 -0.31
C ASN A 144 -1.86 -17.83 -0.70
N TYR A 145 -2.90 -17.95 -1.53
CA TYR A 145 -3.66 -16.80 -2.01
C TYR A 145 -4.30 -15.99 -0.87
N ILE A 146 -4.74 -16.65 0.21
CA ILE A 146 -5.29 -15.96 1.39
C ILE A 146 -4.19 -15.20 2.12
N LYS A 147 -3.02 -15.82 2.31
CA LYS A 147 -1.87 -15.15 2.91
C LYS A 147 -1.46 -13.93 2.08
N ALA A 148 -1.32 -14.10 0.77
CA ALA A 148 -0.98 -13.03 -0.15
C ALA A 148 -2.03 -11.90 -0.10
N HIS A 149 -3.31 -12.23 -0.09
CA HIS A 149 -4.39 -11.26 0.04
C HIS A 149 -4.30 -10.45 1.34
N ILE A 150 -4.05 -11.10 2.48
CA ILE A 150 -3.84 -10.41 3.77
C ILE A 150 -2.61 -9.50 3.70
N ALA A 151 -1.50 -10.00 3.17
CA ALA A 151 -0.25 -9.24 3.07
C ALA A 151 -0.38 -8.01 2.16
N LEU A 152 -1.08 -8.12 1.03
CA LEU A 152 -1.34 -7.00 0.12
C LEU A 152 -2.21 -5.93 0.78
N ASN A 153 -3.28 -6.32 1.48
CA ASN A 153 -4.09 -5.37 2.25
C ASN A 153 -3.27 -4.67 3.34
N LEU A 154 -2.45 -5.43 4.07
CA LEU A 154 -1.57 -4.87 5.10
C LEU A 154 -0.57 -3.87 4.49
N LEU A 155 0.06 -4.21 3.37
CA LEU A 155 0.96 -3.32 2.64
C LEU A 155 0.24 -2.04 2.21
N TRP A 156 -0.97 -2.15 1.66
CA TRP A 156 -1.78 -1.00 1.27
C TRP A 156 -2.07 -0.08 2.46
N THR A 157 -2.49 -0.66 3.60
CA THR A 157 -2.77 0.09 4.83
C THR A 157 -1.51 0.77 5.37
N ILE A 158 -0.40 0.05 5.52
CA ILE A 158 0.86 0.62 6.02
C ILE A 158 1.33 1.75 5.11
N ARG A 159 1.30 1.53 3.79
CA ARG A 159 1.72 2.53 2.79
C ARG A 159 0.86 3.79 2.87
N ASN A 160 -0.46 3.66 2.90
CA ASN A 160 -1.34 4.83 3.00
C ASN A 160 -1.10 5.60 4.31
N ARG A 161 -1.07 4.91 5.45
CA ARG A 161 -0.81 5.54 6.74
C ARG A 161 0.55 6.25 6.77
N ALA A 162 1.59 5.64 6.20
CA ALA A 162 2.92 6.23 6.11
C ALA A 162 2.93 7.52 5.29
N TYR A 163 2.35 7.52 4.08
CA TYR A 163 2.34 8.70 3.21
C TYR A 163 1.26 9.74 3.54
N HIS A 164 0.34 9.39 4.43
CA HIS A 164 -0.54 10.35 5.10
C HIS A 164 0.01 10.84 6.44
N TRP A 165 1.21 10.41 6.86
CA TRP A 165 1.85 10.78 8.13
C TRP A 165 0.99 10.45 9.36
N GLU A 166 0.29 9.32 9.30
CA GLU A 166 -0.49 8.78 10.40
C GLU A 166 0.39 7.98 11.37
N ASN A 167 -0.11 7.77 12.58
CA ASN A 167 0.62 7.03 13.61
C ASN A 167 0.65 5.53 13.28
N LEU A 168 1.77 4.99 12.78
CA LEU A 168 1.97 3.56 12.53
C LEU A 168 2.19 2.74 13.80
N LEU A 169 2.58 3.38 14.91
CA LEU A 169 2.79 2.72 16.20
C LEU A 169 1.46 2.36 16.88
N LYS A 170 0.35 2.97 16.43
CA LYS A 170 -0.99 2.62 16.90
C LYS A 170 -1.50 1.35 16.19
N ILE A 171 -1.55 0.25 16.93
CA ILE A 171 -1.91 -1.10 16.42
C ILE A 171 -3.44 -1.35 16.47
N GLN A 172 -4.20 -0.49 17.16
CA GLN A 172 -5.67 -0.54 17.21
C GLN A 172 -6.30 0.75 16.65
N PRO A 173 -7.44 0.68 15.95
CA PRO A 173 -8.25 1.85 15.60
C PRO A 173 -8.58 2.70 16.83
#